data_AF-A0A1F6TES2-F1
#
_entry.id   AF-A0A1F6TES2-F1
#
_cell.length_a   1.000
_cell.length_b   1.000
_cell.length_c   1.000
_cell.angle_alpha   90.00
_cell.angle_beta   90.00
_cell.angle_gamma   90.00
#
_symmetry.space_group_name_H-M   'P 1'
#
loop_
_entity.id
_entity.type
_entity.pdbx_description
1 polymer ?
#
loop_
_entity_poly.entity_id
_entity_poly.type
_entity_poly.pdbx_seq_one_letter_code
_entity_poly.pdbx_strand_id
1 'polypeptide(L)'
;MNELNHRPVLLEEAVQALHLRADGIYVDGTFGRGGHAQAILERLGPEGRLLAFDRDPQAVQTAEQKFFGDARFSMVRGPFSMMEQTITARGWQGKIDGILLDLGVSSPQLDDPRRGFSFRLDGPLDMRMDPDSMPSAAEWLNRAEEQEIAAIIREYGEERFAKRIAKVVCRERAVHPIETTLQLARIVAQAVPTREPGKDP
;
A
#
# COMPACT_ATOMS: atom_id res chain seq x y z
N MET A 1 -11.55 9.85 -20.61
CA MET A 1 -11.79 8.55 -21.26
C MET A 1 -10.49 7.79 -21.38
N ASN A 2 -10.20 6.99 -20.35
CA ASN A 2 -9.63 5.64 -20.40
C ASN A 2 -9.61 5.18 -18.94
N GLU A 3 -10.77 4.74 -18.43
CA GLU A 3 -10.80 3.84 -17.29
C GLU A 3 -10.16 2.54 -17.76
N LEU A 4 -8.83 2.48 -17.65
CA LEU A 4 -8.13 1.21 -17.66
C LEU A 4 -8.68 0.46 -16.46
N ASN A 5 -9.67 -0.40 -16.71
CA ASN A 5 -10.25 -1.33 -15.75
C ASN A 5 -9.10 -2.06 -15.06
N HIS A 6 -8.72 -1.57 -13.87
CA HIS A 6 -7.78 -2.24 -13.02
C HIS A 6 -8.45 -3.53 -12.57
N ARG A 7 -8.13 -4.63 -13.26
CA ARG A 7 -8.53 -5.96 -12.85
C ARG A 7 -7.59 -6.37 -11.70
N PRO A 8 -8.11 -6.62 -10.49
CA PRO A 8 -7.28 -7.11 -9.39
C PRO A 8 -6.51 -8.36 -9.79
N VAL A 9 -5.31 -8.49 -9.25
CA VAL A 9 -4.47 -9.68 -9.46
C VAL A 9 -5.19 -10.88 -8.83
N LEU A 10 -5.33 -11.97 -9.60
CA LEU A 10 -6.00 -13.19 -9.14
C LEU A 10 -7.42 -12.96 -8.58
N LEU A 11 -8.16 -12.00 -9.16
CA LEU A 11 -9.50 -11.62 -8.67
C LEU A 11 -10.42 -12.83 -8.44
N GLU A 12 -10.56 -13.72 -9.43
CA GLU A 12 -11.50 -14.84 -9.33
C GLU A 12 -10.99 -15.88 -8.33
N GLU A 13 -9.70 -16.21 -8.37
CA GLU A 13 -9.09 -17.19 -7.49
C GLU A 13 -9.17 -16.75 -6.02
N ALA A 14 -8.86 -15.48 -5.74
CA ALA A 14 -8.91 -14.91 -4.40
C ALA A 14 -10.35 -14.90 -3.85
N VAL A 15 -11.33 -14.51 -4.66
CA VAL A 15 -12.74 -14.49 -4.23
C VAL A 15 -13.32 -15.90 -4.09
N GLN A 16 -12.94 -16.84 -4.97
CA GLN A 16 -13.36 -18.24 -4.85
C GLN A 16 -12.81 -18.89 -3.57
N ALA A 17 -11.57 -18.60 -3.20
CA ALA A 17 -10.94 -19.13 -1.99
C ALA A 17 -11.67 -18.72 -0.69
N LEU A 18 -12.42 -17.61 -0.71
CA LEU A 18 -13.23 -17.17 0.44
C LEU A 18 -14.48 -18.04 0.68
N HIS A 19 -14.84 -18.93 -0.25
CA HIS A 19 -16.03 -19.79 -0.15
C HIS A 19 -17.29 -19.00 0.29
N LEU A 20 -17.59 -17.95 -0.47
CA LEU A 20 -18.59 -16.96 -0.08
C LEU A 20 -19.97 -17.58 0.19
N ARG A 21 -20.57 -17.17 1.30
CA ARG A 21 -21.95 -17.41 1.69
C ARG A 21 -22.74 -16.12 1.56
N ALA A 22 -23.97 -16.21 1.07
CA ALA A 22 -24.81 -15.03 0.87
C ALA A 22 -25.10 -14.25 2.17
N ASP A 23 -25.13 -14.94 3.32
CA ASP A 23 -25.38 -14.40 4.65
C ASP A 23 -24.10 -14.15 5.47
N GLY A 24 -22.92 -14.34 4.87
CA GLY A 24 -21.65 -14.28 5.58
C GLY A 24 -21.12 -12.87 5.83
N ILE A 25 -20.18 -12.77 6.77
CA ILE A 25 -19.45 -11.56 7.14
C ILE A 25 -17.99 -11.68 6.68
N TYR A 26 -17.60 -10.82 5.75
CA TYR A 26 -16.28 -10.82 5.15
C TYR A 26 -15.51 -9.54 5.45
N VAL A 27 -14.19 -9.66 5.42
CA VAL A 27 -13.27 -8.52 5.55
C VAL A 27 -12.39 -8.41 4.31
N ASP A 28 -12.33 -7.22 3.72
CA ASP A 28 -11.31 -6.83 2.75
C ASP A 28 -10.33 -5.88 3.46
N GLY A 29 -9.15 -6.36 3.85
CA GLY A 29 -8.20 -5.57 4.62
C GLY A 29 -7.38 -4.58 3.79
N THR A 30 -7.54 -4.57 2.47
CA THR A 30 -6.70 -3.83 1.52
C THR A 30 -7.56 -3.36 0.34
N PHE A 31 -8.58 -2.56 0.64
CA PHE A 31 -9.62 -2.19 -0.31
C PHE A 31 -9.07 -1.67 -1.65
N GLY A 32 -8.08 -0.77 -1.61
CA GLY A 32 -7.47 -0.16 -2.79
C GLY A 32 -8.50 0.55 -3.66
N ARG A 33 -8.85 -0.06 -4.80
CA ARG A 33 -9.88 0.44 -5.74
C ARG A 33 -11.22 -0.30 -5.64
N GLY A 34 -11.36 -1.22 -4.68
CA GLY A 34 -12.61 -1.95 -4.41
C GLY A 34 -12.97 -2.99 -5.48
N GLY A 35 -11.98 -3.56 -6.16
CA GLY A 35 -12.22 -4.63 -7.14
C GLY A 35 -12.64 -5.95 -6.47
N HIS A 36 -11.88 -6.39 -5.47
CA HIS A 36 -12.25 -7.54 -4.63
C HIS A 36 -13.54 -7.27 -3.85
N ALA A 37 -13.64 -6.11 -3.19
CA ALA A 37 -14.87 -5.70 -2.49
C ALA A 37 -16.13 -5.77 -3.35
N GLN A 38 -16.08 -5.28 -4.60
CA GLN A 38 -17.20 -5.37 -5.53
C GLN A 38 -17.57 -6.83 -5.83
N ALA A 39 -16.57 -7.65 -6.18
CA ALA A 39 -16.78 -9.05 -6.53
C ALA A 39 -17.31 -9.89 -5.35
N ILE A 40 -17.00 -9.49 -4.11
CA ILE A 40 -17.58 -10.07 -2.89
C ILE A 40 -19.05 -9.62 -2.75
N LEU A 41 -19.32 -8.30 -2.78
CA LEU A 41 -20.68 -7.75 -2.62
C LEU A 41 -21.67 -8.25 -3.67
N GLU A 42 -21.24 -8.49 -4.91
CA GLU A 42 -22.06 -9.08 -5.98
C GLU A 42 -22.56 -10.49 -5.63
N ARG A 43 -21.86 -11.20 -4.74
CA ARG A 43 -22.19 -12.58 -4.31
C ARG A 43 -22.85 -12.63 -2.93
N LEU A 44 -22.88 -11.52 -2.19
CA LEU A 44 -23.58 -11.42 -0.91
C LEU A 44 -25.08 -11.17 -1.11
N GLY A 45 -25.89 -11.75 -0.24
CA GLY A 45 -27.31 -11.45 -0.10
C GLY A 45 -27.56 -10.21 0.79
N PRO A 46 -28.82 -9.85 1.07
CA PRO A 46 -29.17 -8.69 1.89
C PRO A 46 -28.66 -8.78 3.34
N GLU A 47 -28.50 -10.00 3.87
CA GLU A 47 -27.96 -10.23 5.21
C GLU A 47 -26.44 -10.32 5.27
N GLY A 48 -25.77 -10.42 4.12
CA GLY A 48 -24.32 -10.43 4.06
C GLY A 48 -23.71 -9.10 4.48
N ARG A 49 -22.46 -9.13 4.95
CA ARG A 49 -21.73 -7.94 5.36
C ARG A 49 -20.31 -7.96 4.81
N LEU A 50 -19.84 -6.80 4.34
CA LEU A 50 -18.45 -6.58 3.97
C LEU A 50 -17.89 -5.40 4.76
N LEU A 51 -16.80 -5.65 5.49
CA LEU A 51 -16.00 -4.62 6.15
C LEU A 51 -14.69 -4.44 5.40
N ALA A 52 -14.48 -3.25 4.87
CA ALA A 52 -13.26 -2.90 4.16
C ALA A 52 -12.35 -2.01 5.01
N PHE A 53 -11.04 -2.16 4.83
CA PHE A 53 -10.02 -1.30 5.40
C PHE A 53 -9.14 -0.72 4.30
N ASP A 54 -8.80 0.55 4.44
CA ASP A 54 -7.65 1.14 3.75
C ASP A 54 -7.12 2.32 4.56
N ARG A 55 -5.80 2.49 4.57
CA ARG A 55 -5.17 3.66 5.21
C ARG A 55 -5.11 4.85 4.26
N ASP A 56 -5.21 4.62 2.94
CA ASP A 56 -5.15 5.66 1.93
C ASP A 56 -6.46 6.44 1.83
N PRO A 57 -6.47 7.77 2.05
CA PRO A 57 -7.67 8.59 1.92
C PRO A 57 -8.33 8.51 0.52
N GLN A 58 -7.55 8.30 -0.55
CA GLN A 58 -8.09 8.17 -1.90
C GLN A 58 -8.88 6.87 -2.08
N ALA A 59 -8.45 5.79 -1.42
CA ALA A 59 -9.16 4.52 -1.40
C ALA A 59 -10.50 4.64 -0.66
N VAL A 60 -10.50 5.35 0.47
CA VAL A 60 -11.73 5.66 1.24
C VAL A 60 -12.72 6.47 0.40
N GLN A 61 -12.26 7.53 -0.25
CA GLN A 61 -13.11 8.33 -1.14
C GLN A 61 -13.69 7.49 -2.29
N THR A 62 -12.89 6.57 -2.85
CA THR A 62 -13.36 5.65 -3.89
C THR A 62 -14.46 4.72 -3.35
N ALA A 63 -14.30 4.20 -2.14
CA ALA A 63 -15.30 3.35 -1.50
C ALA A 63 -16.62 4.08 -1.26
N GLU A 64 -16.55 5.31 -0.73
CA GLU A 64 -17.71 6.16 -0.48
C GLU A 64 -18.49 6.45 -1.76
N GLN A 65 -17.80 6.67 -2.89
CA GLN A 65 -18.45 6.90 -4.18
C GLN A 65 -19.05 5.61 -4.76
N LYS A 66 -18.32 4.50 -4.69
CA LYS A 66 -18.67 3.26 -5.38
C LYS A 66 -19.78 2.46 -4.67
N PHE A 67 -19.77 2.48 -3.33
CA PHE A 67 -20.68 1.67 -2.51
C PHE A 67 -21.63 2.53 -1.67
N PHE A 68 -21.85 3.78 -2.11
CA PHE A 68 -22.79 4.69 -1.47
C PHE A 68 -24.17 4.05 -1.34
N GLY A 69 -24.69 3.98 -0.11
CA GLY A 69 -26.03 3.48 0.17
C GLY A 69 -26.18 1.95 0.20
N ASP A 70 -25.11 1.17 -0.03
CA ASP A 70 -25.17 -0.28 0.17
C ASP A 70 -25.06 -0.59 1.69
N ALA A 71 -26.18 -0.96 2.30
CA ALA A 71 -26.26 -1.28 3.73
C ALA A 71 -25.39 -2.47 4.16
N ARG A 72 -24.90 -3.27 3.21
CA ARG A 72 -24.01 -4.42 3.46
C ARG A 72 -22.56 -3.99 3.61
N PHE A 73 -22.18 -2.84 3.08
CA PHE A 73 -20.79 -2.38 3.02
C PHE A 73 -20.46 -1.40 4.15
N SER A 74 -19.26 -1.53 4.70
CA SER A 74 -18.69 -0.56 5.63
C SER A 74 -17.21 -0.35 5.35
N MET A 75 -16.75 0.90 5.39
CA MET A 75 -15.36 1.28 5.16
C MET A 75 -14.73 1.80 6.45
N VAL A 76 -13.49 1.40 6.73
CA VAL A 76 -12.67 1.93 7.82
C VAL A 76 -11.42 2.57 7.23
N ARG A 77 -11.28 3.88 7.44
CA ARG A 77 -10.01 4.57 7.19
C ARG A 77 -9.02 4.19 8.30
N GLY A 78 -8.04 3.36 7.98
CA GLY A 78 -7.01 2.94 8.92
C GLY A 78 -6.25 1.70 8.45
N PRO A 79 -5.15 1.35 9.11
CA PRO A 79 -4.43 0.13 8.82
C PRO A 79 -5.26 -1.10 9.19
N PHE A 80 -5.13 -2.18 8.41
CA PHE A 80 -5.75 -3.48 8.73
C PHE A 80 -5.27 -4.06 10.07
N SER A 81 -4.20 -3.56 10.69
CA SER A 81 -3.82 -3.94 12.05
C SER A 81 -4.87 -3.55 13.11
N MET A 82 -5.79 -2.64 12.80
CA MET A 82 -6.95 -2.31 13.64
C MET A 82 -8.11 -3.29 13.50
N MET A 83 -7.98 -4.33 12.68
CA MET A 83 -9.06 -5.25 12.34
C MET A 83 -9.68 -5.93 13.57
N GLU A 84 -8.85 -6.47 14.48
CA GLU A 84 -9.34 -7.14 15.69
C GLU A 84 -10.18 -6.20 16.57
N GLN A 85 -9.70 -4.98 16.82
CA GLN A 85 -10.41 -3.96 17.59
C GLN A 85 -11.74 -3.60 16.91
N THR A 86 -11.73 -3.46 15.58
CA THR A 86 -12.87 -3.04 14.77
C THR A 86 -13.97 -4.10 14.72
N ILE A 87 -13.58 -5.37 14.56
CA ILE A 87 -14.47 -6.55 14.65
C ILE A 87 -15.05 -6.64 16.06
N THR A 88 -14.21 -6.39 17.07
CA THR A 88 -14.62 -6.46 18.47
C THR A 88 -15.69 -5.42 18.82
N ALA A 89 -15.48 -4.18 18.42
CA ALA A 89 -16.45 -3.10 18.63
C ALA A 89 -17.80 -3.34 17.94
N ARG A 90 -17.84 -4.18 16.90
CA ARG A 90 -19.08 -4.57 16.18
C ARG A 90 -19.77 -5.80 16.76
N GLY A 91 -19.16 -6.47 17.74
CA GLY A 91 -19.68 -7.74 18.28
C GLY A 91 -19.62 -8.88 17.25
N TRP A 92 -18.63 -8.84 16.35
CA TRP A 92 -18.43 -9.81 15.27
C TRP A 92 -17.35 -10.85 15.57
N GLN A 93 -16.83 -10.91 16.81
CA GLN A 93 -15.85 -11.93 17.18
C GLN A 93 -16.43 -13.34 16.97
N GLY A 94 -15.63 -14.19 16.31
CA GLY A 94 -16.05 -15.55 15.97
C GLY A 94 -17.12 -15.64 14.87
N LYS A 95 -17.46 -14.55 14.20
CA LYS A 95 -18.49 -14.49 13.13
C LYS A 95 -17.94 -14.15 11.74
N ILE A 96 -16.62 -13.96 11.61
CA ILE A 96 -16.01 -13.64 10.31
C ILE A 96 -15.84 -14.93 9.51
N ASP A 97 -16.45 -14.97 8.33
CA ASP A 97 -16.43 -16.13 7.42
C ASP A 97 -15.22 -16.12 6.49
N GLY A 98 -14.60 -14.96 6.25
CA GLY A 98 -13.40 -14.86 5.44
C GLY A 98 -12.74 -13.49 5.49
N ILE A 99 -11.41 -13.49 5.31
CA ILE A 99 -10.57 -12.28 5.28
C ILE A 99 -9.72 -12.34 4.01
N LEU A 100 -9.75 -11.26 3.22
CA LEU A 100 -8.90 -11.07 2.05
C LEU A 100 -7.87 -9.97 2.33
N LEU A 101 -6.62 -10.24 1.98
CA LEU A 101 -5.50 -9.29 2.02
C LEU A 101 -4.73 -9.37 0.70
N ASP A 102 -4.84 -8.32 -0.10
CA ASP A 102 -4.06 -8.07 -1.31
C ASP A 102 -2.92 -7.10 -0.96
N LEU A 103 -1.79 -7.67 -0.54
CA LEU A 103 -0.67 -6.91 0.01
C LEU A 103 0.14 -6.25 -1.10
N GLY A 104 0.37 -4.95 -0.95
CA GLY A 104 1.22 -4.19 -1.86
C GLY A 104 0.79 -2.74 -1.94
N VAL A 105 1.29 -2.05 -2.96
CA VAL A 105 0.86 -0.70 -3.33
C VAL A 105 -0.18 -0.77 -4.44
N SER A 106 -1.13 0.15 -4.41
CA SER A 106 -2.14 0.25 -5.46
C SER A 106 -1.58 0.97 -6.70
N SER A 107 -2.15 0.72 -7.89
CA SER A 107 -1.76 1.46 -9.10
C SER A 107 -1.81 2.99 -8.94
N PRO A 108 -2.84 3.64 -8.33
CA PRO A 108 -2.80 5.08 -8.14
C PRO A 108 -1.63 5.56 -7.28
N GLN A 109 -1.13 4.75 -6.36
CA GLN A 109 0.08 5.08 -5.58
C GLN A 109 1.35 5.05 -6.45
N LEU A 110 1.43 4.14 -7.43
CA LEU A 110 2.55 4.03 -8.37
C LEU A 110 2.47 5.01 -9.55
N ASP A 111 1.27 5.29 -10.04
CA ASP A 111 1.01 6.07 -11.25
C ASP A 111 1.00 7.58 -10.99
N ASP A 112 0.66 8.03 -9.78
CA ASP A 112 0.70 9.43 -9.38
C ASP A 112 2.09 9.79 -8.81
N PRO A 113 2.92 10.57 -9.54
CA PRO A 113 4.28 10.90 -9.07
C PRO A 113 4.27 11.67 -7.75
N ARG A 114 3.18 12.38 -7.42
CA ARG A 114 3.04 13.14 -6.17
C ARG A 114 3.03 12.24 -4.94
N ARG A 115 2.79 10.93 -5.11
CA ARG A 115 2.82 9.94 -4.03
C ARG A 115 4.22 9.42 -3.71
N GLY A 116 5.20 9.63 -4.60
CA GLY A 116 6.61 9.35 -4.33
C GLY A 116 7.00 7.87 -4.31
N PHE A 117 6.14 6.94 -4.75
CA PHE A 117 6.45 5.49 -4.77
C PHE A 117 7.26 5.07 -6.00
N SER A 118 7.17 5.82 -7.09
CA SER A 118 7.84 5.48 -8.35
C SER A 118 9.20 6.16 -8.45
N PHE A 119 10.22 5.40 -8.86
CA PHE A 119 11.54 5.93 -9.24
C PHE A 119 11.61 6.26 -10.75
N ARG A 120 10.54 6.02 -11.52
CA ARG A 120 10.49 6.30 -12.97
C ARG A 120 10.03 7.72 -13.29
N LEU A 121 9.20 8.29 -12.42
CA LEU A 121 8.65 9.64 -12.56
C LEU A 121 9.09 10.45 -11.34
N ASP A 122 9.49 11.70 -11.57
CA ASP A 122 9.95 12.57 -10.48
C ASP A 122 8.78 13.07 -9.65
N GLY A 123 9.01 13.15 -8.34
CA GLY A 123 8.03 13.59 -7.36
C GLY A 123 8.64 13.73 -5.97
N PRO A 124 7.89 14.26 -4.99
CA PRO A 124 8.35 14.33 -3.61
C PRO A 124 8.66 12.92 -3.09
N LEU A 125 9.73 12.78 -2.32
CA LEU A 125 10.10 11.51 -1.68
C LEU A 125 9.19 11.28 -0.46
N ASP A 126 7.93 10.89 -0.72
CA ASP A 126 6.89 10.69 0.29
C ASP A 126 6.78 9.22 0.71
N MET A 127 6.30 8.35 -0.19
CA MET A 127 6.10 6.91 0.01
C MET A 127 5.10 6.51 1.11
N ARG A 128 4.34 7.45 1.68
CA ARG A 128 3.27 7.11 2.62
C ARG A 128 2.00 6.70 1.89
N MET A 129 1.44 5.56 2.30
CA MET A 129 0.09 5.16 1.89
C MET A 129 -0.97 6.09 2.48
N ASP A 130 -0.77 6.55 3.72
CA ASP A 130 -1.54 7.61 4.36
C ASP A 130 -0.69 8.89 4.44
N PRO A 131 -0.90 9.88 3.56
CA PRO A 131 -0.07 11.09 3.52
C PRO A 131 -0.13 11.95 4.79
N ASP A 132 -1.12 11.73 5.66
CA ASP A 132 -1.24 12.43 6.94
C ASP A 132 -0.36 11.79 8.05
N SER A 133 0.17 10.59 7.83
CA SER A 133 1.05 9.90 8.78
C SER A 133 2.47 10.48 8.76
N MET A 134 3.26 10.30 9.83
CA MET A 134 4.64 10.79 9.90
C MET A 134 5.59 9.67 10.35
N PRO A 135 6.86 9.68 9.91
CA PRO A 135 7.47 10.59 8.93
C PRO A 135 7.24 10.15 7.46
N SER A 136 7.44 11.06 6.52
CA SER A 136 7.67 10.72 5.10
C SER A 136 9.03 10.05 4.89
N ALA A 137 9.23 9.43 3.71
CA ALA A 137 10.52 8.85 3.34
C ALA A 137 11.64 9.92 3.31
N ALA A 138 11.38 11.12 2.80
CA ALA A 138 12.34 12.22 2.83
C ALA A 138 12.74 12.60 4.26
N GLU A 139 11.76 12.78 5.15
CA GLU A 139 12.03 13.19 6.53
C GLU A 139 12.81 12.13 7.30
N TRP A 140 12.45 10.86 7.13
CA TRP A 140 13.19 9.76 7.72
C TRP A 140 14.60 9.66 7.15
N LEU A 141 14.75 9.65 5.81
CA LEU A 141 16.03 9.48 5.14
C LEU A 141 17.01 10.63 5.42
N ASN A 142 16.52 11.84 5.67
CA ASN A 142 17.37 12.99 6.01
C ASN A 142 17.79 13.02 7.50
N ARG A 143 17.23 12.16 8.35
CA ARG A 143 17.50 12.15 9.81
C ARG A 143 18.10 10.85 10.34
N ALA A 144 17.70 9.70 9.77
CA ALA A 144 18.07 8.37 10.22
C ALA A 144 19.58 8.15 10.26
N GLU A 145 20.07 7.29 11.14
CA GLU A 145 21.50 6.99 11.20
C GLU A 145 21.95 6.15 10.00
N GLU A 146 23.22 6.25 9.58
CA GLU A 146 23.75 5.45 8.46
C GLU A 146 23.53 3.94 8.68
N GLN A 147 23.71 3.47 9.91
CA GLN A 147 23.53 2.06 10.26
C GLN A 147 22.07 1.62 10.15
N GLU A 148 21.13 2.48 10.51
CA GLU A 148 19.69 2.24 10.39
C GLU A 148 19.27 2.15 8.92
N ILE A 149 19.75 3.10 8.09
CA ILE A 149 19.50 3.10 6.64
C ILE A 149 20.04 1.81 6.02
N ALA A 150 21.27 1.41 6.37
CA ALA A 150 21.88 0.18 5.87
C ALA A 150 21.15 -1.09 6.35
N ALA A 151 20.57 -1.07 7.56
CA ALA A 151 19.79 -2.19 8.08
C ALA A 151 18.49 -2.36 7.31
N ILE A 152 17.71 -1.28 7.13
CA ILE A 152 16.44 -1.29 6.40
C ILE A 152 16.62 -1.70 4.94
N ILE A 153 17.61 -1.15 4.24
CA ILE A 153 17.87 -1.51 2.83
C ILE A 153 18.24 -2.99 2.69
N ARG A 154 19.00 -3.53 3.64
CA ARG A 154 19.40 -4.95 3.64
C ARG A 154 18.24 -5.88 3.99
N GLU A 155 17.45 -5.54 5.01
CA GLU A 155 16.39 -6.40 5.53
C GLU A 155 15.16 -6.41 4.62
N TYR A 156 14.71 -5.23 4.17
CA TYR A 156 13.49 -5.10 3.37
C TYR A 156 13.75 -4.99 1.86
N GLY A 157 14.94 -4.57 1.45
CA GLY A 157 15.33 -4.48 0.04
C GLY A 157 16.17 -5.65 -0.45
N GLU A 158 16.62 -6.54 0.43
CA GLU A 158 17.52 -7.67 0.13
C GLU A 158 18.80 -7.24 -0.65
N GLU A 159 19.24 -5.99 -0.47
CA GLU A 159 20.29 -5.38 -1.28
C GLU A 159 21.69 -5.55 -0.67
N ARG A 160 22.58 -6.24 -1.38
CA ARG A 160 23.97 -6.53 -0.97
C ARG A 160 24.83 -5.29 -0.78
N PHE A 161 24.54 -4.20 -1.49
CA PHE A 161 25.25 -2.92 -1.43
C PHE A 161 24.66 -1.97 -0.38
N ALA A 162 23.76 -2.43 0.50
CA ALA A 162 23.08 -1.60 1.51
C ALA A 162 24.00 -0.64 2.27
N LYS A 163 25.15 -1.12 2.77
CA LYS A 163 26.14 -0.28 3.47
C LYS A 163 26.70 0.84 2.59
N ARG A 164 26.96 0.55 1.32
CA ARG A 164 27.47 1.53 0.37
C ARG A 164 26.40 2.54 -0.01
N ILE A 165 25.15 2.10 -0.22
CA ILE A 165 24.02 2.97 -0.50
C ILE A 165 23.80 3.93 0.68
N ALA A 166 23.73 3.42 1.92
CA ALA A 166 23.56 4.23 3.11
C ALA A 166 24.68 5.28 3.28
N LYS A 167 25.94 4.90 3.06
CA LYS A 167 27.07 5.84 3.11
C LYS A 167 26.95 6.96 2.09
N VAL A 168 26.55 6.64 0.85
CA VAL A 168 26.37 7.63 -0.21
C VAL A 168 25.18 8.53 0.10
N VAL A 169 24.04 7.98 0.54
CA VAL A 169 22.90 8.76 1.05
C VAL A 169 23.31 9.76 2.12
N CYS A 170 24.04 9.31 3.16
CA CYS A 170 24.50 10.17 4.25
C CYS A 170 25.46 11.28 3.79
N ARG A 171 26.32 10.98 2.82
CA ARG A 171 27.23 11.96 2.23
C ARG A 171 26.46 13.03 1.45
N GLU A 172 25.52 12.63 0.61
CA GLU A 172 24.77 13.56 -0.25
C GLU A 172 23.84 14.45 0.59
N ARG A 173 23.11 13.88 1.55
CA ARG A 173 22.21 14.66 2.43
C ARG A 173 22.92 15.69 3.29
N ALA A 174 24.22 15.51 3.56
CA ALA A 174 25.03 16.46 4.31
C ALA A 174 25.36 17.74 3.51
N VAL A 175 25.21 17.68 2.17
CA VAL A 175 25.39 18.85 1.28
C VAL A 175 24.04 19.49 0.99
N HIS A 176 23.06 18.69 0.55
CA HIS A 176 21.69 19.14 0.28
C HIS A 176 20.69 18.05 0.70
N PRO A 177 19.57 18.40 1.35
CA PRO A 177 18.52 17.43 1.68
C PRO A 177 18.05 16.64 0.45
N ILE A 178 17.73 15.37 0.64
CA ILE A 178 17.16 14.50 -0.39
C ILE A 178 15.64 14.67 -0.35
N GLU A 179 15.07 15.28 -1.39
CA GLU A 179 13.66 15.71 -1.41
C GLU A 179 12.81 14.98 -2.44
N THR A 180 13.43 14.38 -3.47
CA THR A 180 12.72 13.80 -4.62
C THR A 180 13.11 12.37 -4.93
N THR A 181 12.21 11.65 -5.59
CA THR A 181 12.41 10.25 -5.99
C THR A 181 13.57 10.09 -6.96
N LEU A 182 13.74 10.98 -7.96
CA LEU A 182 14.87 10.88 -8.89
C LEU A 182 16.21 11.27 -8.26
N GLN A 183 16.22 12.16 -7.26
CA GLN A 183 17.44 12.38 -6.48
C GLN A 183 17.87 11.09 -5.78
N LEU A 184 16.97 10.43 -5.05
CA LEU A 184 17.27 9.17 -4.39
C LEU A 184 17.72 8.09 -5.39
N ALA A 185 17.01 7.92 -6.50
CA ALA A 185 17.37 6.95 -7.54
C ALA A 185 18.79 7.17 -8.08
N ARG A 186 19.18 8.43 -8.35
CA ARG A 186 20.54 8.77 -8.79
C ARG A 186 21.60 8.44 -7.73
N ILE A 187 21.30 8.69 -6.47
CA ILE A 187 22.19 8.38 -5.34
C ILE A 187 22.42 6.87 -5.24
N VAL A 188 21.36 6.07 -5.34
CA VAL A 188 21.45 4.60 -5.34
C VAL A 188 22.25 4.13 -6.56
N ALA A 189 21.97 4.64 -7.76
CA ALA A 189 22.69 4.27 -8.98
C ALA A 189 24.21 4.53 -8.90
N GLN A 190 24.66 5.58 -8.21
CA GLN A 190 26.09 5.83 -7.96
C GLN A 190 26.72 4.85 -6.95
N ALA A 191 25.91 4.34 -6.03
CA ALA A 191 26.33 3.41 -5.00
C ALA A 191 26.38 1.95 -5.48
N VAL A 192 25.63 1.58 -6.53
CA VAL A 192 25.55 0.20 -7.03
C VAL A 192 26.49 0.02 -8.24
N PRO A 193 27.65 -0.66 -8.08
CA PRO A 193 28.67 -0.76 -9.13
C PRO A 193 28.32 -1.76 -10.25
N THR A 194 27.48 -2.75 -9.96
CA THR A 194 27.11 -3.81 -10.90
C THR A 194 25.64 -4.14 -10.73
N ARG A 195 24.91 -4.15 -11.84
CA ARG A 195 23.50 -4.52 -11.92
C ARG A 195 23.31 -5.75 -12.77
N GLU A 196 22.21 -6.47 -12.54
CA GLU A 196 21.78 -7.51 -13.45
C GLU A 196 21.29 -6.87 -14.77
N PRO A 197 21.56 -7.48 -15.93
CA PRO A 197 21.05 -6.99 -17.20
C PRO A 197 19.53 -6.83 -17.17
N GLY A 198 19.04 -5.64 -17.53
CA GLY A 198 17.60 -5.33 -17.56
C GLY A 198 16.98 -4.86 -16.25
N LYS A 199 17.76 -4.73 -15.16
CA LYS A 199 17.28 -4.17 -13.88
C LYS A 199 17.73 -2.73 -13.66
N ASP A 200 16.86 -1.92 -13.07
CA ASP A 200 17.23 -0.61 -12.52
C ASP A 200 18.06 -0.83 -11.24
N PRO A 201 19.15 -0.06 -11.02
CA PRO A 201 20.03 -0.21 -9.87
C PRO A 201 19.40 0.19 -8.53
#